data_AF-A0AA38HIG6-F1
#
_entry.id   AF-A0AA38HIG6-F1
#
_cell.length_a   1.000
_cell.length_b   1.000
_cell.length_c   1.000
_cell.angle_alpha   90.00
_cell.angle_beta   90.00
_cell.angle_gamma   90.00
#
_symmetry.space_group_name_H-M   'P 1'
#
loop_
_entity.id
_entity.type
_entity.pdbx_description
1 polymer ?
#
loop_
_entity_poly.entity_id
_entity_poly.type
_entity_poly.pdbx_seq_one_letter_code
_entity_poly.pdbx_strand_id
1 'polypeptide(L)'
;MIISFTIEAKQASLGEVHETPAVQEYVVGQLSLVDGEISGGTTVVAQSHEPCPPVTTVARRHVTYSTYSKREPSERWSLEDTQLFYEALSQCGTDFSMMHRLFPKRTRKQLKNKFKYEQHRNKALVDEALSRRLPLDISQYIPQPIEDLDLLAVDFPPVSSVVIDS
;
A
#
# COMPACT_ATOMS: atom_id res chain seq x y z
N MET A 1 -22.74 -47.41 37.93
CA MET A 1 -21.51 -47.82 37.23
C MET A 1 -21.34 -46.91 36.03
N ILE A 2 -20.46 -45.91 36.15
CA ILE A 2 -20.15 -44.99 35.04
C ILE A 2 -18.96 -45.60 34.31
N ILE A 3 -19.14 -45.97 33.05
CA ILE A 3 -18.11 -46.53 32.20
C ILE A 3 -17.24 -45.37 31.73
N SER A 4 -16.02 -45.29 32.26
CA SER A 4 -14.97 -44.37 31.81
C SER A 4 -14.47 -44.79 30.44
N PHE A 5 -14.48 -43.88 29.45
CA PHE A 5 -13.86 -44.09 28.15
C PHE A 5 -12.55 -43.29 28.08
N THR A 6 -11.43 -44.02 28.02
CA THR A 6 -10.09 -43.50 27.73
C THR A 6 -9.98 -43.22 26.24
N ILE A 7 -9.62 -42.00 25.84
CA ILE A 7 -9.26 -41.68 24.45
C ILE A 7 -7.74 -41.72 24.34
N GLU A 8 -7.26 -42.69 23.56
CA GLU A 8 -5.86 -42.93 23.26
C GLU A 8 -5.35 -41.89 22.26
N ALA A 9 -4.33 -41.12 22.64
CA ALA A 9 -3.69 -40.14 21.77
C ALA A 9 -2.79 -40.87 20.76
N LYS A 10 -3.34 -41.12 19.56
CA LYS A 10 -2.57 -41.61 18.41
C LYS A 10 -1.67 -40.47 17.92
N GLN A 11 -0.36 -40.61 18.11
CA GLN A 11 0.61 -39.73 17.47
C GLN A 11 0.54 -39.93 15.94
N ALA A 12 0.26 -38.85 15.22
CA ALA A 12 0.36 -38.81 13.77
C ALA A 12 1.83 -38.61 13.38
N SER A 13 2.34 -39.56 12.61
CA SER A 13 3.65 -39.52 11.96
C SER A 13 3.80 -38.25 11.12
N LEU A 14 4.98 -37.63 11.23
CA LEU A 14 5.47 -36.58 10.34
C LEU A 14 5.22 -37.00 8.88
N GLY A 15 4.35 -36.28 8.18
CA GLY A 15 4.21 -36.41 6.73
C GLY A 15 5.47 -35.83 6.08
N GLU A 16 6.25 -36.70 5.46
CA GLU A 16 7.36 -36.35 4.58
C GLU A 16 6.79 -35.56 3.38
N VAL A 17 7.08 -34.25 3.35
CA VAL A 17 6.76 -33.40 2.21
C VAL A 17 7.76 -33.73 1.11
N HIS A 18 7.36 -34.60 0.18
CA HIS A 18 8.13 -34.82 -1.04
C HIS A 18 7.95 -33.59 -1.94
N GLU A 19 8.88 -32.63 -1.84
CA GLU A 19 9.02 -31.53 -2.79
C GLU A 19 9.40 -32.11 -4.15
N THR A 20 8.52 -31.99 -5.15
CA THR A 20 8.93 -32.15 -6.56
C THR A 20 9.48 -30.81 -7.04
N PRO A 21 10.78 -30.70 -7.39
CA PRO A 21 11.30 -29.46 -7.94
C PRO A 21 10.70 -29.23 -9.34
N ALA A 22 9.99 -28.10 -9.51
CA ALA A 22 9.63 -27.62 -10.83
C ALA A 22 10.90 -27.08 -11.51
N VAL A 23 11.60 -27.95 -12.24
CA VAL A 23 12.75 -27.57 -13.08
C VAL A 23 12.20 -27.09 -14.42
N GLN A 24 12.37 -25.81 -14.72
CA GLN A 24 12.03 -25.26 -16.04
C GLN A 24 13.28 -25.29 -16.91
N GLU A 25 13.49 -26.40 -17.62
CA GLU A 25 14.62 -26.57 -18.55
C GLU A 25 14.42 -25.67 -19.79
N TYR A 26 15.40 -24.81 -20.08
CA TYR A 26 15.49 -24.15 -21.38
C TYR A 26 16.63 -24.75 -22.18
N VAL A 27 16.31 -25.20 -23.39
CA VAL A 27 17.26 -25.77 -24.34
C VAL A 27 17.94 -24.63 -25.10
N VAL A 28 19.23 -24.41 -24.84
CA VAL A 28 20.06 -23.52 -25.67
C VAL A 28 20.76 -24.38 -26.71
N GLY A 29 20.35 -24.26 -27.97
CA GLY A 29 21.05 -24.92 -29.08
C GLY A 29 22.33 -24.16 -29.42
N GLN A 30 23.50 -24.81 -29.28
CA GLN A 30 24.75 -24.32 -29.87
C GLN A 30 24.96 -24.97 -31.23
N LEU A 31 25.01 -24.15 -32.28
CA LEU A 31 25.42 -24.58 -33.61
C LEU A 31 26.91 -24.35 -33.75
N SER A 32 27.69 -25.40 -34.02
CA SER A 32 29.09 -25.30 -34.42
C SER A 32 29.30 -25.94 -35.79
N LEU A 33 30.24 -25.37 -36.56
CA LEU A 33 30.60 -25.84 -37.89
C LEU A 33 31.94 -26.59 -37.78
N VAL A 34 31.94 -27.90 -38.05
CA VAL A 34 33.16 -28.71 -38.11
C VAL A 34 33.17 -29.39 -39.48
N ASP A 35 34.23 -29.14 -40.27
CA ASP A 35 34.47 -29.76 -41.58
C ASP A 35 33.31 -29.65 -42.59
N GLY A 36 32.66 -28.48 -42.65
CA GLY A 36 31.57 -28.21 -43.61
C GLY A 36 30.23 -28.85 -43.26
N GLU A 37 30.14 -29.54 -42.12
CA GLU A 37 28.91 -30.10 -41.58
C GLU A 37 28.43 -29.28 -40.37
N ILE A 38 27.15 -28.93 -40.35
CA ILE A 38 26.53 -28.22 -39.24
C ILE A 38 26.12 -29.26 -38.20
N SER A 39 26.82 -29.31 -37.07
CA SER A 39 26.45 -30.20 -35.95
C SER A 39 25.83 -29.37 -34.81
N GLY A 40 24.61 -29.74 -34.41
CA GLY A 40 23.88 -29.07 -33.33
C GLY A 40 24.14 -29.76 -31.99
N GLY A 41 24.80 -29.07 -31.07
CA GLY A 41 24.94 -29.48 -29.68
C GLY A 41 23.80 -28.91 -28.83
N THR A 42 23.03 -29.76 -28.18
CA THR A 42 22.04 -29.34 -27.18
C THR A 42 22.68 -29.32 -25.80
N THR A 43 22.89 -28.12 -25.23
CA THR A 43 23.35 -27.98 -23.85
C THR A 43 22.17 -27.57 -22.97
N VAL A 44 21.85 -28.41 -21.98
CA VAL A 44 20.85 -28.12 -20.96
C VAL A 44 21.52 -27.23 -19.90
N VAL A 45 21.13 -25.96 -19.81
CA VAL A 45 21.65 -25.03 -18.80
C VAL A 45 20.62 -24.91 -17.68
N ALA A 46 20.98 -25.36 -16.48
CA ALA A 46 20.17 -25.17 -15.28
C ALA A 46 20.45 -23.78 -14.69
N GLN A 47 19.44 -22.92 -14.61
CA GLN A 47 19.52 -21.67 -13.85
C GLN A 47 18.97 -21.90 -12.44
N SER A 48 19.81 -21.70 -11.42
CA SER A 48 19.41 -21.75 -10.02
C SER A 48 18.62 -20.48 -9.65
N HIS A 49 17.30 -20.57 -9.52
CA HIS A 49 16.50 -19.56 -8.83
C HIS A 49 16.53 -19.85 -7.33
N GLU A 50 16.94 -18.88 -6.52
CA GLU A 50 16.92 -18.98 -5.05
C GLU A 50 15.53 -19.46 -4.57
N PRO A 51 15.45 -20.48 -3.70
CA PRO A 51 14.17 -20.97 -3.21
C PRO A 51 13.38 -19.84 -2.55
N CYS A 52 12.12 -19.65 -2.95
CA CYS A 52 11.24 -18.76 -2.21
C CYS A 52 11.24 -19.17 -0.73
N PRO A 53 11.32 -18.20 0.20
CA PRO A 53 11.35 -18.53 1.62
C PRO A 53 10.13 -19.38 1.97
N PRO A 54 10.26 -20.37 2.88
CA PRO A 54 9.16 -21.24 3.23
C PRO A 54 7.99 -20.37 3.69
N VAL A 55 6.87 -20.47 2.97
CA VAL A 55 5.64 -19.80 3.32
C VAL A 55 5.16 -20.43 4.62
N THR A 56 5.51 -19.82 5.75
CA THR A 56 4.93 -20.17 7.04
C THR A 56 3.43 -20.04 6.87
N THR A 57 2.69 -21.15 6.95
CA THR A 57 1.23 -21.16 6.95
C THR A 57 0.74 -20.52 8.24
N VAL A 58 0.76 -19.18 8.28
CA VAL A 58 0.19 -18.38 9.35
C VAL A 58 -1.30 -18.72 9.40
N ALA A 59 -1.81 -18.97 10.61
CA ALA A 59 -3.20 -19.35 10.88
C ALA A 59 -4.20 -18.63 9.95
N ARG A 60 -5.14 -19.39 9.36
CA ARG A 60 -6.14 -18.88 8.42
C ARG A 60 -6.84 -17.64 8.99
N ARG A 61 -6.56 -16.46 8.40
CA ARG A 61 -7.21 -15.20 8.76
C ARG A 61 -8.71 -15.32 8.50
N HIS A 62 -9.55 -14.91 9.45
CA HIS A 62 -11.01 -14.91 9.26
C HIS A 62 -11.38 -13.88 8.18
N VAL A 63 -11.83 -14.37 7.03
CA VAL A 63 -12.22 -13.55 5.88
C VAL A 63 -13.72 -13.24 5.96
N THR A 64 -14.07 -11.96 5.90
CA THR A 64 -15.45 -11.50 5.74
C THR A 64 -15.63 -10.90 4.36
N TYR A 65 -16.88 -10.62 3.96
CA TYR A 65 -17.18 -9.97 2.69
C TYR A 65 -16.43 -8.63 2.50
N SER A 66 -16.17 -7.90 3.58
CA SER A 66 -15.44 -6.62 3.52
C SER A 66 -13.92 -6.76 3.39
N THR A 67 -13.34 -7.95 3.58
CA THR A 67 -11.88 -8.17 3.54
C THR A 67 -11.27 -7.80 2.20
N TYR A 68 -12.00 -7.96 1.09
CA TYR A 68 -11.55 -7.59 -0.25
C TYR A 68 -11.94 -6.15 -0.65
N SER A 69 -12.51 -5.38 0.27
CA SER A 69 -12.99 -4.03 -0.02
C SER A 69 -11.85 -3.01 0.06
N LYS A 70 -11.79 -2.09 -0.91
CA LYS A 70 -10.88 -0.94 -0.93
C LYS A 70 -11.34 0.19 0.01
N ARG A 71 -11.95 -0.17 1.15
CA ARG A 71 -12.50 0.79 2.10
C ARG A 71 -11.41 1.18 3.07
N GLU A 72 -11.02 2.45 3.03
CA GLU A 72 -10.16 3.01 4.05
C GLU A 72 -10.87 2.97 5.41
N PRO A 73 -10.19 2.55 6.49
CA PRO A 73 -10.74 2.58 7.83
C PRO A 73 -11.08 4.03 8.19
N SER A 74 -12.23 4.22 8.83
CA SER A 74 -12.64 5.52 9.35
C SER A 74 -12.52 5.50 10.87
N GLU A 75 -11.66 6.35 11.40
CA GLU A 75 -11.59 6.61 12.85
C GLU A 75 -12.84 7.37 13.34
N ARG A 76 -13.09 7.44 14.65
CA ARG A 76 -14.17 8.26 15.21
C ARG A 76 -13.77 9.73 15.18
N TRP A 77 -14.71 10.64 14.89
CA TRP A 77 -14.43 12.08 14.92
C TRP A 77 -14.21 12.54 16.35
N SER A 78 -13.03 13.09 16.65
CA SER A 78 -12.77 13.76 17.93
C SER A 78 -13.46 15.13 17.97
N LEU A 79 -13.53 15.73 19.16
CA LEU A 79 -14.04 17.09 19.30
C LEU A 79 -13.11 18.09 18.61
N GLU A 80 -11.79 17.92 18.77
CA GLU A 80 -10.77 18.72 18.11
C GLU A 80 -10.87 18.64 16.58
N ASP A 81 -10.99 17.42 16.02
CA ASP A 81 -11.18 17.20 14.57
C ASP A 81 -12.45 17.90 14.08
N THR A 82 -13.51 17.89 14.90
CA THR A 82 -14.80 18.50 14.53
C THR A 82 -14.72 20.03 14.58
N GLN A 83 -14.02 20.61 15.55
CA GLN A 83 -13.75 22.05 15.61
C GLN A 83 -12.92 22.50 14.41
N LEU A 84 -11.81 21.81 14.15
CA LEU A 84 -10.97 22.06 12.98
C LEU A 84 -11.75 21.94 11.67
N PHE A 85 -12.70 21.01 11.59
CA PHE A 85 -13.58 20.88 10.42
C PHE A 85 -14.44 22.12 10.18
N TYR A 86 -15.01 22.71 11.23
CA TYR A 86 -15.81 23.95 11.11
C TYR A 86 -14.95 25.17 10.76
N GLU A 87 -13.73 25.25 11.28
CA GLU A 87 -12.76 26.29 10.91
C GLU A 87 -12.35 26.17 9.45
N ALA A 88 -12.00 24.97 9.01
CA ALA A 88 -11.64 24.71 7.62
C ALA A 88 -12.82 25.01 6.69
N LEU A 89 -14.05 24.67 7.08
CA LEU A 89 -15.27 25.00 6.34
C LEU A 89 -15.48 26.52 6.21
N SER A 90 -15.10 27.29 7.24
CA SER A 90 -15.15 28.77 7.23
C SER A 90 -14.11 29.39 6.28
N GLN A 91 -12.95 28.75 6.16
CA GLN A 91 -11.85 29.19 5.30
C GLN A 91 -12.07 28.80 3.82
N CYS A 92 -12.19 27.50 3.53
CA CYS A 92 -12.23 26.97 2.16
C CYS A 92 -13.64 26.66 1.63
N GLY A 93 -14.67 26.67 2.47
CA GLY A 93 -16.03 26.31 2.08
C GLY A 93 -16.16 24.82 1.79
N THR A 94 -16.93 24.45 0.77
CA THR A 94 -17.24 23.04 0.45
C THR A 94 -16.17 22.34 -0.41
N ASP A 95 -14.96 22.89 -0.51
CA ASP A 95 -13.85 22.21 -1.19
C ASP A 95 -13.18 21.19 -0.25
N PHE A 96 -13.69 19.97 -0.29
CA PHE A 96 -13.14 18.86 0.49
C PHE A 96 -11.74 18.43 0.05
N SER A 97 -11.32 18.75 -1.18
CA SER A 97 -9.98 18.41 -1.65
C SER A 97 -8.93 19.34 -1.04
N MET A 98 -9.25 20.63 -0.92
CA MET A 98 -8.46 21.60 -0.18
C MET A 98 -8.41 21.23 1.31
N MET A 99 -9.58 21.02 1.90
CA MET A 99 -9.73 20.71 3.33
C MET A 99 -8.98 19.44 3.74
N HIS A 100 -8.91 18.42 2.87
CA HIS A 100 -8.20 17.17 3.12
C HIS A 100 -6.73 17.35 3.53
N ARG A 101 -6.07 18.43 3.08
CA ARG A 101 -4.67 18.69 3.45
C ARG A 101 -4.46 18.94 4.94
N LEU A 102 -5.48 19.42 5.65
CA LEU A 102 -5.45 19.57 7.11
C LEU A 102 -5.68 18.26 7.86
N PHE A 103 -6.22 17.24 7.20
CA PHE A 103 -6.61 15.98 7.81
C PHE A 103 -5.84 14.79 7.20
N PRO A 104 -4.56 14.59 7.57
CA PRO A 104 -3.73 13.52 6.98
C PRO A 104 -4.27 12.11 7.24
N LYS A 105 -5.03 11.93 8.32
CA LYS A 105 -5.64 10.64 8.70
C LYS A 105 -7.01 10.40 8.06
N ARG A 106 -7.56 11.37 7.32
CA ARG A 106 -8.93 11.30 6.79
C ARG A 106 -8.94 11.41 5.29
N THR A 107 -9.82 10.67 4.64
CA THR A 107 -9.99 10.77 3.18
C THR A 107 -11.03 11.81 2.79
N ARG A 108 -10.91 12.38 1.59
CA ARG A 108 -11.89 13.34 1.02
C ARG A 108 -13.34 12.87 1.14
N LYS A 109 -13.58 11.56 0.98
CA LYS A 109 -14.91 10.94 1.11
C LYS A 109 -15.43 11.02 2.55
N GLN A 110 -14.57 10.82 3.54
CA GLN A 110 -14.93 10.94 4.96
C GLN A 110 -15.29 12.39 5.31
N LEU A 111 -14.56 13.39 4.79
CA LEU A 111 -14.89 14.81 4.98
C LEU A 111 -16.26 15.16 4.39
N LYS A 112 -16.55 14.71 3.16
CA LYS A 112 -17.87 14.89 2.55
C LYS A 112 -18.99 14.22 3.37
N ASN A 113 -18.74 13.03 3.91
CA ASN A 113 -19.71 12.34 4.74
C ASN A 113 -19.95 13.08 6.07
N LYS A 114 -18.89 13.62 6.68
CA LYS A 114 -18.98 14.47 7.88
C LYS A 114 -19.82 15.71 7.59
N PHE A 115 -19.56 16.41 6.49
CA PHE A 115 -20.38 17.55 6.07
C PHE A 115 -21.87 17.19 5.98
N LYS A 116 -22.20 16.08 5.30
CA LYS A 116 -23.60 15.62 5.20
C LYS A 116 -24.22 15.32 6.57
N TYR A 117 -23.46 14.68 7.46
CA TYR A 117 -23.91 14.36 8.80
C TYR A 117 -24.18 15.63 9.62
N GLU A 118 -23.24 16.58 9.64
CA GLU A 118 -23.38 17.86 10.34
C GLU A 118 -24.49 18.71 9.73
N GLN A 119 -24.69 18.71 8.41
CA GLN A 119 -25.77 19.44 7.77
C GLN A 119 -27.16 18.96 8.21
N HIS A 120 -27.30 17.67 8.53
CA HIS A 120 -28.56 17.10 9.03
C HIS A 120 -28.73 17.28 10.55
N ARG A 121 -27.65 17.17 11.33
CA ARG A 121 -27.71 17.20 12.80
C ARG A 121 -27.55 18.60 13.38
N ASN A 122 -26.67 19.39 12.80
CA ASN A 122 -26.16 20.67 13.30
C ASN A 122 -26.16 21.74 12.19
N LYS A 123 -27.31 21.90 11.52
CA LYS A 123 -27.46 22.81 10.38
C LYS A 123 -27.02 24.25 10.71
N ALA A 124 -27.37 24.74 11.89
CA ALA A 124 -27.03 26.10 12.33
C ALA A 124 -25.50 26.35 12.34
N LEU A 125 -24.70 25.40 12.83
CA LEU A 125 -23.24 25.53 12.87
C LEU A 125 -22.62 25.48 11.47
N VAL A 126 -23.18 24.65 10.59
CA VAL A 126 -22.74 24.57 9.19
C VAL A 126 -23.05 25.87 8.46
N ASP A 127 -24.25 26.42 8.63
CA ASP A 127 -24.65 27.70 8.04
C ASP A 127 -23.79 28.84 8.60
N GLU A 128 -23.55 28.88 9.91
CA GLU A 128 -22.67 29.84 10.56
C GLU A 128 -21.26 29.80 9.97
N ALA A 129 -20.64 28.62 9.92
CA ALA A 129 -19.32 28.44 9.35
C ALA A 129 -19.26 28.89 7.88
N LEU A 130 -20.26 28.56 7.05
CA LEU A 130 -20.29 28.97 5.65
C LEU A 130 -20.54 30.48 5.46
N SER A 131 -21.27 31.12 6.38
CA SER A 131 -21.48 32.56 6.39
C SER A 131 -20.22 33.32 6.83
N ARG A 132 -19.45 32.75 7.77
CA ARG A 132 -18.21 33.31 8.28
C ARG A 132 -17.05 32.99 7.33
N ARG A 133 -16.95 33.76 6.25
CA ARG A 133 -15.83 33.68 5.29
C ARG A 133 -14.56 34.19 5.95
N LEU A 134 -13.71 33.28 6.43
CA LEU A 134 -12.39 33.61 6.94
C LEU A 134 -11.39 33.68 5.78
N PRO A 135 -10.37 34.56 5.84
CA PRO A 135 -9.30 34.54 4.86
C PRO A 135 -8.59 33.18 4.88
N LEU A 136 -8.26 32.69 3.69
CA LEU A 136 -7.51 31.45 3.53
C LEU A 136 -6.06 31.65 3.97
N ASP A 137 -5.65 30.97 5.05
CA ASP A 137 -4.24 30.88 5.42
C ASP A 137 -3.57 29.80 4.58
N ILE A 138 -2.97 30.21 3.45
CA ILE A 138 -2.36 29.33 2.47
C ILE A 138 -1.27 28.46 3.10
N SER A 139 -0.56 28.96 4.10
CA SER A 139 0.55 28.27 4.77
C SER A 139 0.13 26.90 5.34
N GLN A 140 -1.09 26.82 5.87
CA GLN A 140 -1.64 25.59 6.48
C GLN A 140 -1.94 24.49 5.45
N TYR A 141 -2.12 24.86 4.18
CA TYR A 141 -2.47 23.93 3.11
C TYR A 141 -1.29 23.59 2.20
N ILE A 142 -0.13 24.21 2.39
CA ILE A 142 1.08 23.82 1.69
C ILE A 142 1.64 22.59 2.40
N PRO A 143 1.92 21.49 1.66
CA PRO A 143 2.66 20.36 2.23
C PRO A 143 3.94 20.90 2.84
N GLN A 144 4.12 20.72 4.15
CA GLN A 144 5.36 21.12 4.79
C GLN A 144 6.50 20.39 4.07
N PRO A 145 7.59 21.09 3.71
CA PRO A 145 8.79 20.44 3.20
C PRO A 145 9.15 19.30 4.14
N ILE A 146 9.45 18.13 3.59
CA ILE A 146 9.87 16.99 4.41
C ILE A 146 11.23 17.38 4.99
N GLU A 147 11.23 17.89 6.22
CA GLU A 147 12.42 18.37 6.94
C GLU A 147 13.44 17.23 7.23
N ASP A 148 13.08 15.99 6.92
CA ASP A 148 13.91 14.80 7.16
C ASP A 148 14.72 14.31 5.94
N LEU A 149 14.74 15.03 4.82
CA LEU A 149 15.44 14.60 3.58
C LEU A 149 16.77 15.31 3.27
N ASP A 150 17.34 16.04 4.24
CA ASP A 150 18.72 16.55 4.15
C ASP A 150 19.81 15.46 4.32
N LEU A 151 19.42 14.20 4.57
CA LEU A 151 20.37 13.07 4.71
C LEU A 151 20.55 12.21 3.46
N LEU A 152 19.97 12.59 2.31
CA LEU A 152 20.25 11.96 1.02
C LEU A 152 20.58 12.98 -0.08
N ALA A 153 21.39 13.98 0.25
CA ALA A 153 22.21 14.66 -0.75
C ALA A 153 23.26 13.66 -1.29
N VAL A 154 22.79 12.68 -2.07
CA VAL A 154 23.64 11.90 -2.96
C VAL A 154 23.94 12.82 -4.13
N ASP A 155 25.11 13.43 -4.04
CA ASP A 155 25.89 14.12 -5.07
C ASP A 155 25.27 14.00 -6.48
N PHE A 156 24.50 15.02 -6.89
CA PHE A 156 24.08 15.14 -8.28
C PHE A 156 25.28 15.71 -9.03
N PRO A 157 26.01 14.90 -9.82
CA PRO A 157 27.17 15.40 -10.52
C PRO A 157 26.73 16.52 -11.47
N PRO A 158 27.53 17.59 -11.62
CA PRO A 158 27.18 18.68 -12.52
C PRO A 158 27.00 18.12 -13.93
N VAL A 159 25.86 18.42 -14.54
CA VAL A 159 25.56 18.04 -15.92
C VAL A 159 26.67 18.61 -16.79
N SER A 160 27.48 17.71 -17.35
CA SER A 160 28.48 18.04 -18.36
C SER A 160 27.81 18.88 -19.44
N SER A 161 28.27 20.13 -19.57
CA SER A 161 27.93 21.01 -20.68
C SER A 161 28.36 20.31 -21.97
N VAL A 162 27.39 19.77 -22.71
CA VAL A 162 27.59 19.35 -24.09
C VAL A 162 27.92 20.62 -24.88
N VAL A 163 29.22 20.84 -25.11
CA VAL A 163 29.72 21.82 -26.06
C VAL A 163 29.48 21.20 -27.43
N ILE A 164 28.49 21.73 -28.16
CA ILE A 164 28.29 21.41 -29.57
C ILE A 164 29.22 22.35 -30.34
N ASP A 165 30.38 21.86 -30.77
CA ASP A 165 31.19 22.56 -31.76
C ASP A 165 30.69 22.22 -33.18
N SER A 166 30.66 23.26 -34.03
CA SER A 166 30.08 23.27 -35.39
C SER A 166 31.05 22.81 -36.48
#